data_AF-A0AAD7ZXK3-F1
#
_entry.id   AF-A0AAD7ZXK3-F1
#
_cell.length_a   1.000
_cell.length_b   1.000
_cell.length_c   1.000
_cell.angle_alpha   90.00
_cell.angle_beta   90.00
_cell.angle_gamma   90.00
#
_symmetry.space_group_name_H-M   'P 1'
#
loop_
_entity.id
_entity.type
_entity.pdbx_description
1 polymer ?
#
loop_
_entity_poly.entity_id
_entity_poly.type
_entity_poly.pdbx_seq_one_letter_code
_entity_poly.pdbx_strand_id
1 'polypeptide(L)'
;MEEVTAEMMKQQMTDSEWNKVYDMSRDRNLYQNLVDSLFPSIHGNDEVKRGIILMLFGGVPKKTVEGTTLRGDVNCCIVGDPSTAKSQLLKQVADFSPRAVYTSGRRAVQLVSLRLLLKTKSHLTL
;
A
#
# COMPACT_ATOMS: atom_id res chain seq x y z
N MET A 1 -7.62 19.97 -2.54
CA MET A 1 -7.48 18.51 -2.65
C MET A 1 -8.82 18.01 -2.20
N GLU A 2 -9.72 17.80 -3.14
CA GLU A 2 -11.09 17.37 -2.85
C GLU A 2 -11.00 16.08 -2.05
N GLU A 3 -11.67 16.05 -0.90
CA GLU A 3 -11.86 14.80 -0.16
C GLU A 3 -12.58 13.86 -1.12
N VAL A 4 -11.94 12.76 -1.49
CA VAL A 4 -12.61 11.69 -2.23
C VAL A 4 -13.59 11.07 -1.24
N THR A 5 -14.81 11.60 -1.21
CA THR A 5 -15.87 11.16 -0.31
C THR A 5 -16.36 9.78 -0.75
N ALA A 6 -16.80 8.96 0.21
CA ALA A 6 -17.35 7.63 -0.07
C ALA A 6 -18.48 7.66 -1.12
N GLU A 7 -19.20 8.79 -1.20
CA GLU A 7 -20.26 9.01 -2.19
C GLU A 7 -19.72 9.12 -3.64
N MET A 8 -18.56 9.75 -3.83
CA MET A 8 -17.91 9.84 -5.14
C MET A 8 -17.39 8.48 -5.61
N MET A 9 -16.90 7.66 -4.67
CA MET A 9 -16.50 6.27 -4.97
C MET A 9 -17.69 5.40 -5.34
N LYS A 10 -18.82 5.55 -4.63
CA LYS A 10 -20.05 4.82 -4.95
C LYS A 10 -20.56 5.14 -6.36
N GLN A 11 -20.40 6.39 -6.81
CA GLN A 11 -20.83 6.82 -8.13
C GLN A 11 -20.03 6.18 -9.29
N GLN A 12 -18.82 5.70 -9.02
CA GLN A 12 -17.96 5.03 -10.00
C GLN A 12 -18.11 3.50 -10.01
N MET A 13 -18.82 2.93 -9.04
CA MET A 13 -18.96 1.48 -8.86
C MET A 13 -20.38 1.00 -9.19
N THR A 14 -20.51 -0.25 -9.63
CA THR A 14 -21.82 -0.87 -9.77
C THR A 14 -22.40 -1.23 -8.40
N ASP A 15 -23.73 -1.25 -8.27
CA ASP A 15 -24.40 -1.59 -7.00
C ASP A 15 -24.01 -2.99 -6.48
N SER A 16 -23.71 -3.92 -7.39
CA SER A 16 -23.24 -5.27 -7.05
C SER A 16 -21.85 -5.26 -6.40
N GLU A 17 -20.92 -4.44 -6.90
CA GLU A 17 -19.59 -4.31 -6.32
C GLU A 17 -19.65 -3.57 -4.99
N TRP A 18 -20.50 -2.55 -4.88
CA TRP A 18 -20.72 -1.83 -3.63
C TRP A 18 -21.22 -2.76 -2.52
N ASN A 19 -22.19 -3.62 -2.82
CA ASN A 19 -22.70 -4.59 -1.85
C ASN A 19 -21.60 -5.56 -1.37
N LYS A 20 -20.73 -6.04 -2.27
CA LYS A 20 -19.60 -6.89 -1.88
C LYS A 20 -18.60 -6.16 -0.98
N VAL A 21 -18.26 -4.91 -1.30
CA VAL A 21 -17.36 -4.09 -0.47
C VAL A 21 -17.98 -3.82 0.90
N TYR A 22 -19.28 -3.54 0.92
CA TYR A 22 -20.03 -3.35 2.16
C TYR A 22 -20.03 -4.61 3.02
N ASP A 23 -20.28 -5.78 2.44
CA ASP A 23 -20.24 -7.06 3.16
C ASP A 23 -18.84 -7.36 3.70
N MET A 24 -17.79 -7.12 2.91
CA MET A 24 -16.40 -7.24 3.36
C MET A 24 -16.08 -6.30 4.53
N SER A 25 -16.61 -5.07 4.54
CA SER A 25 -16.37 -4.11 5.62
C SER A 25 -16.94 -4.54 6.98
N ARG A 26 -17.93 -5.45 6.99
CA ARG A 26 -18.57 -5.96 8.22
C ARG A 26 -17.86 -7.17 8.81
N ASP A 27 -16.91 -7.76 8.08
CA ASP A 27 -16.14 -8.90 8.54
C ASP A 27 -15.12 -8.46 9.61
N ARG A 28 -15.15 -9.11 10.78
CA ARG A 28 -14.20 -8.85 11.87
C ARG A 28 -12.79 -9.32 11.52
N ASN A 29 -12.66 -10.30 10.63
CA ASN A 29 -11.38 -10.87 10.20
C ASN A 29 -10.89 -10.27 8.87
N LEU A 30 -11.52 -9.21 8.37
CA LEU A 30 -11.16 -8.55 7.11
C LEU A 30 -9.65 -8.31 6.99
N TYR A 31 -9.03 -7.83 8.06
CA TYR A 31 -7.60 -7.52 8.06
C TYR A 31 -6.72 -8.74 7.82
N GLN A 32 -7.04 -9.88 8.44
CA GLN A 32 -6.30 -11.13 8.23
C GLN A 32 -6.60 -11.72 6.86
N ASN A 33 -7.87 -11.70 6.44
CA ASN A 33 -8.28 -12.18 5.12
C ASN A 33 -7.58 -11.40 3.99
N LEU A 34 -7.36 -10.09 4.18
CA LEU A 34 -6.64 -9.25 3.24
C LEU A 34 -5.13 -9.56 3.21
N VAL A 35 -4.52 -9.85 4.36
CA VAL A 35 -3.13 -10.33 4.48
C VAL A 35 -2.92 -11.62 3.70
N ASP A 36 -3.82 -12.59 3.89
CA ASP A 36 -3.68 -13.92 3.29
C ASP A 36 -4.00 -13.91 1.79
N SER A 37 -4.90 -13.03 1.36
CA SER A 37 -5.23 -12.84 -0.06
C SER A 37 -4.11 -12.16 -0.86
N LEU A 38 -3.38 -11.23 -0.26
CA LEU A 38 -2.28 -10.51 -0.94
C LEU A 38 -0.97 -11.32 -1.00
N PHE A 39 -0.72 -12.17 0.00
CA PHE A 39 0.52 -12.95 0.10
C PHE A 39 0.27 -14.45 0.26
N PRO A 40 -0.44 -15.11 -0.68
CA PRO A 40 -0.80 -16.53 -0.55
C PRO A 40 0.43 -17.45 -0.64
N SER A 41 1.48 -17.03 -1.33
CA SER A 41 2.69 -17.85 -1.57
C SER A 41 3.70 -17.84 -0.42
N ILE A 42 3.49 -17.00 0.60
CA ILE A 42 4.46 -16.77 1.67
C ILE A 42 3.77 -17.07 3.00
N HIS A 43 4.25 -18.08 3.72
CA HIS A 43 3.73 -18.43 5.04
C HIS A 43 4.60 -17.80 6.14
N GLY A 44 3.95 -17.32 7.21
CA GLY A 44 4.61 -16.65 8.33
C GLY A 44 4.90 -15.16 8.10
N ASN A 45 5.64 -14.56 9.05
CA ASN A 45 5.96 -13.13 9.09
C ASN A 45 4.73 -12.21 8.96
N ASP A 46 3.65 -12.54 9.68
CA ASP A 46 2.38 -11.81 9.58
C ASP A 46 2.53 -10.33 9.95
N GLU A 47 3.40 -9.99 10.90
CA GLU A 47 3.71 -8.61 11.25
C GLU A 47 4.30 -7.82 10.06
N VAL A 48 5.17 -8.45 9.27
CA VAL A 48 5.79 -7.82 8.10
C VAL A 48 4.75 -7.60 7.00
N LYS A 49 3.91 -8.61 6.73
CA LYS A 49 2.83 -8.49 5.74
C LYS A 49 1.84 -7.39 6.11
N ARG A 50 1.46 -7.31 7.39
CA ARG A 50 0.61 -6.26 7.95
C ARG A 50 1.22 -4.86 7.76
N GLY A 51 2.52 -4.72 8.01
CA GLY A 51 3.25 -3.47 7.75
C GLY A 51 3.25 -3.06 6.28
N ILE A 52 3.45 -4.01 5.36
CA ILE A 52 3.40 -3.76 3.92
C ILE A 52 2.01 -3.31 3.48
N ILE A 53 0.95 -3.92 4.03
CA ILE A 53 -0.43 -3.50 3.74
C ILE A 53 -0.68 -2.07 4.18
N LEU A 54 -0.24 -1.70 5.38
CA LEU A 54 -0.36 -0.31 5.86
C LEU A 54 0.41 0.67 4.96
N MET A 55 1.55 0.25 4.41
CA MET A 55 2.28 1.04 3.41
C MET A 55 1.49 1.21 2.09
N LEU A 56 0.76 0.17 1.63
CA LEU A 56 -0.08 0.25 0.43
C LEU A 56 -1.29 1.16 0.61
N PHE A 57 -1.93 1.12 1.79
CA PHE A 57 -3.03 2.03 2.12
C PHE A 57 -2.54 3.47 2.34
N GLY A 58 -1.35 3.64 2.92
CA GLY A 58 -0.81 4.94 3.27
C GLY A 58 -1.66 5.68 4.30
N GLY A 59 -1.33 6.95 4.51
CA GLY A 59 -2.06 7.85 5.41
C GLY A 59 -2.47 9.13 4.69
N VAL A 60 -3.40 9.86 5.30
CA VAL A 60 -3.93 11.12 4.75
C VAL A 60 -2.89 12.23 4.94
N PRO A 61 -2.36 12.82 3.86
CA PRO A 61 -1.45 13.97 3.98
C PRO A 61 -2.24 15.17 4.50
N LYS A 62 -1.80 15.73 5.62
CA LYS A 62 -2.43 16.92 6.21
C LYS A 62 -1.62 18.17 5.89
N LYS A 63 -2.30 19.29 5.72
CA LYS A 63 -1.66 20.60 5.63
C LYS A 63 -1.92 21.33 6.94
N THR A 64 -0.87 21.81 7.60
CA THR A 64 -1.03 22.72 8.73
C THR A 64 -1.53 24.07 8.24
N VAL A 65 -2.17 24.82 9.16
CA VAL A 65 -2.63 26.20 8.93
C VAL A 65 -1.50 27.13 8.48
N GLU A 66 -0.26 26.81 8.85
CA GLU A 66 0.96 27.52 8.47
C GLU A 66 1.51 27.14 7.08
N GLY A 67 0.78 26.35 6.30
CA GLY A 67 1.14 26.01 4.91
C GLY A 67 2.18 24.88 4.76
N THR A 68 2.64 24.29 5.86
CA THR A 68 3.56 23.15 5.81
C THR A 68 2.79 21.86 5.49
N THR A 69 3.33 21.05 4.58
CA THR A 69 2.75 19.77 4.19
C THR A 69 3.30 18.66 5.08
N LEU A 70 2.43 17.98 5.83
CA LEU A 70 2.78 16.78 6.57
C LEU A 70 2.68 15.56 5.67
N ARG A 71 3.74 14.76 5.72
CA ARG A 71 3.86 13.53 4.96
C ARG A 71 2.89 12.47 5.49
N GLY A 72 1.99 11.98 4.63
CA GLY A 72 1.03 10.92 4.96
C GLY A 72 1.50 9.53 4.56
N ASP A 73 2.54 9.41 3.74
CA ASP A 73 3.06 8.13 3.25
C ASP A 73 3.98 7.45 4.27
N VAL A 74 3.74 6.16 4.46
CA VAL A 74 4.49 5.28 5.37
C VAL A 74 5.61 4.59 4.59
N ASN A 75 6.80 4.49 5.20
CA ASN A 75 7.90 3.69 4.65
C ASN A 75 8.18 2.55 5.61
N CYS A 76 8.28 1.35 5.05
CA CYS A 76 8.72 0.18 5.79
C CYS A 76 10.14 -0.18 5.37
N CYS A 77 10.93 -0.71 6.31
CA CYS A 77 12.21 -1.36 6.02
C CYS A 77 12.12 -2.79 6.54
N ILE A 78 12.50 -3.77 5.73
CA ILE A 78 12.46 -5.18 6.11
C ILE A 78 13.90 -5.67 6.25
N VAL A 79 14.31 -5.91 7.50
CA VAL A 79 15.62 -6.46 7.83
C VAL A 79 15.41 -7.84 8.42
N GLY A 80 16.24 -8.80 8.02
CA GLY A 80 16.20 -10.15 8.58
C GLY A 80 17.18 -11.08 7.88
N ASP A 81 17.36 -12.26 8.46
CA ASP A 81 18.35 -13.26 8.04
C ASP A 81 18.18 -13.73 6.59
N PRO A 82 19.25 -14.17 5.91
CA PRO A 82 19.11 -14.84 4.62
C PRO A 82 18.08 -15.98 4.72
N SER A 83 17.32 -16.21 3.65
CA SER A 83 16.25 -17.23 3.55
C SER A 83 14.86 -16.87 4.15
N THR A 84 14.63 -15.66 4.64
CA THR A 84 13.30 -15.25 5.18
C THR A 84 12.29 -14.73 4.14
N ALA A 85 12.39 -15.15 2.87
CA ALA A 85 11.48 -14.78 1.77
C ALA A 85 11.29 -13.26 1.49
N LYS A 86 12.12 -12.38 2.09
CA LYS A 86 12.04 -10.91 1.93
C LYS A 86 12.00 -10.47 0.46
N SER A 87 12.87 -11.02 -0.39
CA SER A 87 12.91 -10.68 -1.81
C SER A 87 11.62 -11.07 -2.54
N GLN A 88 10.98 -12.16 -2.12
CA GLN A 88 9.74 -12.65 -2.72
C GLN A 88 8.56 -11.74 -2.35
N LEU A 89 8.49 -11.30 -1.08
CA LEU A 89 7.51 -10.30 -0.64
C LEU A 89 7.60 -9.04 -1.51
N LEU A 90 8.81 -8.53 -1.76
CA LEU A 90 8.99 -7.30 -2.53
C LEU A 90 8.66 -7.42 -4.01
N LYS A 91 8.91 -8.57 -4.62
CA LYS A 91 8.48 -8.84 -5.99
C LYS A 91 6.96 -8.86 -6.09
N GLN A 92 6.29 -9.57 -5.19
CA GLN A 92 4.82 -9.61 -5.17
C GLN A 92 4.20 -8.22 -4.98
N VAL A 93 4.75 -7.40 -4.09
CA VAL A 93 4.29 -6.01 -3.91
C VAL A 93 4.50 -5.17 -5.17
N ALA A 94 5.63 -5.38 -5.86
CA ALA A 94 5.92 -4.68 -7.11
C ALA A 94 4.98 -5.09 -8.24
N ASP A 95 4.58 -6.36 -8.30
CA ASP A 95 3.61 -6.86 -9.27
C ASP A 95 2.18 -6.38 -8.94
N PHE A 96 1.84 -6.28 -7.65
CA PHE A 96 0.51 -5.86 -7.21
C PHE A 96 0.27 -4.35 -7.41
N SER A 97 1.27 -3.51 -7.10
CA SER A 97 1.11 -2.05 -7.16
C SER A 97 1.54 -1.53 -8.54
N PRO A 98 0.64 -0.90 -9.32
CA PRO A 98 0.90 -0.50 -10.71
C PRO A 98 1.99 0.57 -10.86
N ARG A 99 2.45 1.19 -9.76
CA ARG A 99 3.49 2.23 -9.74
C ARG A 99 4.70 1.84 -8.90
N ALA A 100 4.77 0.60 -8.44
CA ALA A 100 5.91 0.12 -7.69
C ALA A 100 7.04 -0.29 -8.63
N VAL A 101 8.28 0.05 -8.25
CA VAL A 101 9.48 -0.32 -9.00
C VAL A 101 10.37 -1.13 -8.08
N TYR A 102 10.56 -2.41 -8.41
CA TYR A 102 11.52 -3.26 -7.72
C TYR A 102 12.91 -3.04 -8.30
N THR A 103 13.89 -2.69 -7.44
CA THR A 103 15.29 -2.59 -7.83
C THR A 103 16.14 -3.43 -6.90
N SER A 104 17.10 -4.18 -7.46
CA SER A 104 18.01 -5.03 -6.71
C SER A 104 19.39 -4.41 -6.65
N GLY A 105 19.75 -3.79 -5.52
CA GLY A 105 21.12 -3.37 -5.24
C GLY A 105 21.94 -4.56 -4.72
N ARG A 106 23.03 -4.96 -5.42
CA ARG A 106 23.87 -6.14 -5.09
C ARG A 106 24.45 -6.20 -3.65
N ARG A 107 24.34 -5.14 -2.83
CA ARG A 107 24.89 -5.07 -1.47
C ARG A 107 23.99 -4.40 -0.43
N ALA A 108 22.71 -4.22 -0.72
CA ALA A 108 21.82 -3.60 0.26
C ALA A 108 21.06 -4.70 0.99
N VAL A 109 21.19 -4.74 2.33
CA VAL A 109 20.10 -5.19 3.21
C VAL A 109 18.80 -4.70 2.58
N GLN A 110 17.85 -5.60 2.26
CA GLN A 110 16.71 -5.36 1.37
C GLN A 110 15.81 -4.21 1.86
N LEU A 111 16.29 -3.00 1.65
CA LEU A 111 15.63 -1.76 1.98
C LEU A 111 14.50 -1.63 0.97
N VAL A 112 13.29 -1.74 1.48
CA VAL A 112 12.07 -1.41 0.76
C VAL A 112 12.00 0.11 0.66
N SER A 113 12.86 0.70 -0.16
CA SER A 113 12.56 2.02 -0.69
C SER A 113 11.60 1.81 -1.86
N LEU A 114 10.40 1.30 -1.55
CA LEU A 114 9.26 1.46 -2.43
C LEU A 114 8.90 2.94 -2.34
N ARG A 115 9.69 3.78 -3.02
CA ARG A 115 9.34 5.16 -3.19
C ARG A 115 8.19 5.16 -4.17
N LEU A 116 6.99 5.07 -3.63
CA LEU A 116 5.75 5.40 -4.32
C LEU A 116 5.97 6.81 -4.86
N LEU A 117 6.35 6.92 -6.14
CA LEU A 117 6.71 8.20 -6.76
C LEU A 117 5.42 8.94 -7.12
N LEU A 118 4.61 9.21 -6.09
CA LEU A 118 3.46 10.08 -6.11
C LEU A 118 3.87 11.43 -5.51
N LYS A 119 4.82 12.10 -6.16
CA LYS A 119 4.91 13.56 -6.09
C LYS A 119 4.57 14.09 -7.47
N THR A 120 3.31 14.52 -7.58
CA THR A 120 2.82 15.56 -8.49
C THR A 120 3.16 15.40 -9.98
N LYS A 121 2.31 14.69 -10.74
CA LYS A 121 1.97 15.12 -12.10
C LYS A 121 0.60 15.81 -12.05
N SER A 122 0.59 17.02 -11.49
CA SER A 122 -0.49 18.00 -11.69
C SER A 122 0.04 19.30 -12.33
N HIS A 123 1.23 19.26 -12.93
CA HIS A 123 1.75 20.29 -13.83
C HIS A 123 2.66 19.63 -14.86
N LEU A 124 2.07 19.19 -15.96
CA LEU A 124 2.77 19.16 -17.25
C LEU A 124 1.73 19.49 -18.33
N THR A 125 1.38 20.76 -18.37
CA THR A 125 0.92 21.44 -19.58
C THR A 125 2.14 21.60 -20.48
N LEU A 126 2.14 20.90 -21.61
CA LEU A 126 2.59 21.40 -22.91
C LEU A 126 1.68 20.77 -23.97
#